data_AF-A0A7J9E596-F1
#
_entry.id   AF-A0A7J9E596-F1
#
_cell.length_a   1.000
_cell.length_b   1.000
_cell.length_c   1.000
_cell.angle_alpha   90.00
_cell.angle_beta   90.00
_cell.angle_gamma   90.00
#
_symmetry.space_group_name_H-M   'P 1'
#
loop_
_entity.id
_entity.type
_entity.pdbx_description
1 polymer ?
#
loop_
_entity_poly.entity_id
_entity_poly.type
_entity_poly.pdbx_seq_one_letter_code
_entity_poly.pdbx_strand_id
1 'polypeptide(L)' 'MPIGMTDIFQTEAKVVLKGLRLAWNKGFRQGELGSDNALLIEIL' A
#
# COMPACT_ATOMS: atom_id res chain seq x y z
N MET A 1 17.41 -16.02 -4.63
CA MET A 1 17.69 -14.78 -3.87
C MET A 1 16.65 -14.69 -2.77
N PRO A 2 17.03 -14.56 -1.49
CA PRO A 2 16.06 -14.25 -0.44
C PRO A 2 15.53 -12.84 -0.70
N ILE A 3 14.22 -12.69 -0.79
CA ILE A 3 13.57 -11.38 -0.86
C ILE A 3 13.64 -10.81 0.54
N GLY A 4 14.27 -9.64 0.71
CA GLY A 4 14.38 -9.00 2.02
C GLY A 4 13.02 -8.43 2.46
N MET A 5 12.81 -8.30 3.77
CA MET A 5 11.62 -7.64 4.32
C MET A 5 11.43 -6.22 3.76
N THR A 6 12.53 -5.52 3.47
CA THR A 6 12.52 -4.21 2.82
C THR A 6 11.94 -4.28 1.40
N ASP A 7 12.28 -5.30 0.62
CA ASP A 7 11.79 -5.45 -0.75
C ASP A 7 10.29 -5.78 -0.78
N ILE A 8 9.82 -6.60 0.18
CA ILE A 8 8.40 -6.93 0.37
C ILE A 8 7.63 -5.66 0.71
N PHE A 9 8.07 -4.94 1.76
CA PHE A 9 7.43 -3.70 2.19
C PHE A 9 7.38 -2.66 1.06
N GLN A 10 8.49 -2.42 0.36
CA GLN A 10 8.53 -1.46 -0.74
C GLN A 10 7.59 -1.85 -1.89
N THR A 11 7.47 -3.13 -2.18
CA THR A 11 6.58 -3.63 -3.24
C THR A 11 5.13 -3.36 -2.89
N GLU A 12 4.72 -3.71 -1.68
CA GLU A 12 3.33 -3.52 -1.23
C GLU A 12 2.99 -2.03 -1.03
N ALA A 13 3.90 -1.24 -0.48
CA ALA A 13 3.74 0.22 -0.37
C ALA A 13 3.48 0.88 -1.74
N LYS A 14 4.19 0.44 -2.79
CA LYS A 14 3.98 0.92 -4.16
C LYS A 14 2.61 0.54 -4.70
N VAL A 15 2.10 -0.65 -4.36
CA VAL A 15 0.76 -1.10 -4.76
C VAL A 15 -0.31 -0.24 -4.09
N VAL A 16 -0.19 -0.01 -2.78
CA VAL A 16 -1.09 0.88 -2.03
C VAL A 16 -1.12 2.28 -2.64
N LEU A 17 0.04 2.88 -2.88
CA LEU A 17 0.13 4.24 -3.46
C LEU A 17 -0.53 4.33 -4.84
N LYS A 18 -0.33 3.31 -5.70
CA LYS A 18 -0.99 3.24 -7.02
C LYS A 18 -2.51 3.14 -6.88
N GLY A 19 -2.99 2.31 -5.94
CA GLY A 19 -4.42 2.17 -5.63
C GLY A 19 -5.04 3.49 -5.18
N LEU A 20 -4.40 4.19 -4.24
CA LEU A 20 -4.85 5.50 -3.73
C LEU A 20 -4.87 6.55 -4.84
N ARG A 21 -3.83 6.62 -5.68
CA ARG A 21 -3.79 7.54 -6.82
C ARG A 21 -4.92 7.27 -7.82
N LEU A 22 -5.21 6.00 -8.10
CA LEU A 22 -6.31 5.61 -8.98
C LEU A 22 -7.67 6.02 -8.38
N ALA A 23 -7.88 5.75 -7.09
CA ALA A 23 -9.11 6.14 -6.39
C ALA A 23 -9.30 7.67 -6.40
N TRP A 24 -8.23 8.42 -6.12
CA TRP A 24 -8.24 9.88 -6.16
C TRP A 24 -8.61 10.43 -7.53
N ASN A 25 -8.02 9.88 -8.59
CA ASN A 25 -8.31 10.28 -9.97
C ASN A 25 -9.75 9.95 -10.39
N LYS A 26 -10.36 8.95 -9.77
CA LYS A 26 -11.78 8.61 -9.96
C LYS A 26 -12.72 9.44 -9.08
N GLY A 27 -12.20 10.36 -8.28
CA GLY A 27 -12.99 11.24 -7.42
C GLY A 27 -13.35 10.64 -6.05
N PHE A 28 -12.86 9.45 -5.72
CA PHE A 28 -13.00 8.92 -4.36
C PHE A 28 -12.13 9.74 -3.40
N ARG A 29 -12.72 10.19 -2.30
CA ARG A 29 -12.07 10.99 -1.26
C ARG A 29 -11.96 10.27 0.07
N GLN A 30 -12.72 9.19 0.24
CA GLN A 30 -12.73 8.32 1.41
C GLN A 30 -12.76 6.87 0.93
N GLY A 31 -12.11 5.99 1.68
CA GLY A 31 -12.04 4.56 1.40
C GLY A 31 -11.26 3.84 2.49
N GLU A 32 -11.54 2.55 2.64
CA GLU A 32 -10.84 1.68 3.58
C GLU A 32 -9.71 0.96 2.85
N LEU A 33 -8.56 0.87 3.51
CA LEU A 33 -7.42 0.09 3.04
C LEU A 33 -7.27 -1.13 3.96
N GLY A 34 -7.43 -2.32 3.39
CA GLY A 34 -7.04 -3.57 4.03
C GLY A 34 -5.62 -3.97 3.62
N SER A 35 -4.81 -4.39 4.60
CA SER A 35 -3.46 -4.92 4.40
C SER A 35 -3.22 -6.07 5.37
N ASP A 36 -2.55 -7.14 4.94
CA ASP A 36 -2.06 -8.21 5.81
C ASP A 36 -0.63 -7.94 6.31
N ASN A 37 0.04 -6.94 5.73
CA ASN A 37 1.33 -6.46 6.19
C ASN A 37 1.17 -5.49 7.36
N ALA A 38 1.53 -5.98 8.55
CA ALA A 38 1.47 -5.22 9.80
C ALA A 38 2.29 -3.93 9.77
N LEU A 39 3.48 -3.92 9.14
CA LEU A 39 4.31 -2.71 9.05
C LEU A 39 3.65 -1.62 8.21
N LEU A 40 2.89 -2.00 7.18
CA LEU A 40 2.12 -1.03 6.40
C LEU A 40 0.94 -0.46 7.18
N ILE A 41 0.28 -1.28 8.00
CA ILE A 41 -0.82 -0.84 8.86
C ILE A 41 -0.32 0.15 9.91
N GLU A 42 0.86 -0.06 10.49
CA GLU A 42 1.39 0.83 11.54
C GLU A 42 1.82 2.22 11.02
N ILE A 43 2.15 2.33 9.73
CA ILE A 43 2.74 3.56 9.14
C ILE A 43 1.68 4.45 8.46
N LEU A 44 0.56 3.89 7.99
CA LEU A 44 -0.50 4.59 7.25
C LEU A 44 -1.63 5.05 8.17
#